data_AF-A0A2W5VHM8-F1
#
_entry.id   AF-A0A2W5VHM8-F1
#
_cell.length_a   1.000
_cell.length_b   1.000
_cell.length_c   1.000
_cell.angle_alpha   90.00
_cell.angle_beta   90.00
_cell.angle_gamma   90.00
#
_symmetry.space_group_name_H-M   'P 1'
#
loop_
_entity.id
_entity.type
_entity.pdbx_description
1 polymer ?
#
loop_
_entity_poly.entity_id
_entity_poly.type
_entity_poly.pdbx_seq_one_letter_code
_entity_poly.pdbx_strand_id
1 'polypeptide(L)'
;MNRQTLTYEMLGELMFRRRAAGVLKDILGHVAEYCNANELPPLTAIVVNKARGKPGVNIPTDFATLDRDRENVYRCDWFDIYPPSERELAEVYAATKAAAKKKKP
;
A
#
# COMPACT_ATOMS: atom_id res chain seq x y z
N MET A 1 11.08 -8.72 -13.89
CA MET A 1 10.00 -7.79 -13.50
C MET A 1 10.36 -6.38 -13.95
N ASN A 2 9.41 -5.61 -14.48
CA ASN A 2 9.64 -4.21 -14.87
C ASN A 2 9.58 -3.32 -13.61
N ARG A 3 10.62 -2.53 -13.35
CA ARG A 3 10.71 -1.68 -12.15
C ARG A 3 10.04 -0.34 -12.43
N GLN A 4 8.79 -0.21 -12.01
CA GLN A 4 7.99 0.98 -12.27
C GLN A 4 7.28 1.45 -11.01
N THR A 5 7.03 2.76 -10.94
CA THR A 5 6.09 3.35 -10.00
C THR A 5 4.86 3.79 -10.78
N LEU A 6 3.69 3.69 -10.15
CA LEU A 6 2.42 4.05 -10.73
C LEU A 6 1.83 5.23 -9.97
N THR A 7 1.24 6.17 -10.69
CA THR A 7 0.44 7.20 -10.02
C THR A 7 -0.89 6.61 -9.56
N TYR A 8 -1.53 7.19 -8.54
CA TYR A 8 -2.90 6.81 -8.15
C TYR A 8 -3.89 6.86 -9.35
N GLU A 9 -3.70 7.82 -10.25
CA GLU A 9 -4.50 7.94 -11.48
C GLU A 9 -4.29 6.71 -12.38
N MET A 10 -3.04 6.36 -12.68
CA MET A 10 -2.68 5.19 -13.50
C MET A 10 -3.16 3.89 -12.86
N LEU A 11 -3.00 3.75 -11.55
CA LEU A 11 -3.47 2.57 -10.83
C LEU A 11 -4.99 2.43 -10.94
N GLY A 12 -5.73 3.53 -10.78
CA GLY A 12 -7.18 3.54 -10.95
C GLY A 12 -7.61 3.17 -12.37
N GLU A 13 -6.89 3.66 -13.38
CA GLU A 13 -7.13 3.30 -14.77
C GLU A 13 -6.88 1.81 -15.05
N LEU A 14 -5.84 1.22 -14.44
CA LEU A 14 -5.57 -0.21 -14.57
C LEU A 14 -6.64 -1.08 -13.89
N MET A 15 -7.09 -0.70 -12.70
CA MET A 15 -8.06 -1.48 -11.91
C MET A 15 -9.49 -1.31 -12.39
N PHE A 16 -9.91 -0.08 -12.68
CA PHE A 16 -11.32 0.28 -12.88
C PHE A 16 -11.62 0.83 -14.27
N ARG A 17 -10.61 0.93 -15.15
CA ARG A 17 -10.71 1.61 -16.47
C ARG A 17 -11.23 3.04 -16.37
N ARG A 18 -11.09 3.67 -15.19
CA ARG A 18 -11.60 5.00 -14.86
C ARG A 18 -10.68 5.68 -13.86
N ARG A 19 -10.66 7.02 -13.86
CA ARG A 19 -9.90 7.81 -12.87
C ARG A 19 -10.58 7.70 -11.51
N ALA A 20 -10.01 6.88 -10.63
CA ALA A 20 -10.54 6.55 -9.31
C ALA A 20 -9.60 6.98 -8.17
N ALA A 21 -8.86 8.07 -8.34
CA ALA A 21 -7.82 8.48 -7.39
C ALA A 21 -8.34 8.75 -5.95
N GLY A 22 -9.60 9.18 -5.81
CA GLY A 22 -10.20 9.50 -4.50
C GLY A 22 -10.52 8.29 -3.61
N VAL A 23 -10.84 7.13 -4.21
CA VAL A 23 -11.26 5.92 -3.48
C VAL A 23 -10.11 4.95 -3.20
N LEU A 24 -9.02 5.04 -3.96
CA LEU A 24 -7.86 4.16 -3.79
C LEU A 24 -7.16 4.35 -2.45
N LYS A 25 -7.26 5.54 -1.84
CA LYS A 25 -6.59 5.85 -0.58
C LYS A 25 -6.99 4.88 0.53
N ASP A 26 -8.28 4.62 0.70
CA ASP A 26 -8.77 3.78 1.78
C ASP A 26 -8.42 2.31 1.52
N ILE A 27 -8.60 1.85 0.27
CA ILE A 27 -8.25 0.49 -0.17
C ILE A 27 -6.75 0.21 0.03
N LEU A 28 -5.88 1.15 -0.36
CA LEU A 28 -4.44 1.02 -0.17
C LEU A 28 -4.03 1.09 1.30
N GLY A 29 -4.84 1.69 2.17
CA GLY A 29 -4.67 1.61 3.62
C GLY A 29 -4.78 0.17 4.12
N HIS A 30 -5.79 -0.59 3.66
CA HIS A 30 -5.91 -2.01 4.01
C HIS A 30 -4.69 -2.82 3.56
N VAL A 31 -4.22 -2.60 2.34
CA VAL A 31 -3.04 -3.28 1.79
C VAL A 31 -1.79 -2.94 2.60
N ALA A 32 -1.58 -1.68 2.96
CA ALA A 32 -0.42 -1.26 3.74
C ALA A 32 -0.39 -1.92 5.12
N GLU A 33 -1.52 -1.93 5.83
CA GLU A 33 -1.62 -2.59 7.14
C GLU A 33 -1.43 -4.11 7.03
N TYR A 34 -1.95 -4.74 5.98
CA TYR A 34 -1.74 -6.16 5.73
C TYR A 34 -0.26 -6.48 5.46
N CYS A 35 0.42 -5.70 4.60
CA CYS A 35 1.84 -5.88 4.36
C CYS A 35 2.64 -5.75 5.66
N ASN A 36 2.34 -4.73 6.46
CA ASN A 36 3.01 -4.52 7.75
C ASN A 36 2.76 -5.66 8.74
N ALA A 37 1.53 -6.18 8.83
CA ALA A 37 1.18 -7.27 9.74
C ALA A 37 1.81 -8.63 9.35
N ASN A 38 2.12 -8.83 8.07
CA ASN A 38 2.67 -10.07 7.54
C ASN A 38 4.15 -9.94 7.16
N GLU A 39 4.84 -8.88 7.62
CA GLU A 39 6.25 -8.61 7.35
C GLU A 39 6.59 -8.56 5.84
N LEU A 40 5.61 -8.19 5.01
CA LEU A 40 5.79 -8.03 3.58
C LEU A 40 6.30 -6.63 3.25
N PRO A 41 7.06 -6.47 2.15
CA PRO A 41 7.46 -5.15 1.67
C PRO A 41 6.24 -4.25 1.43
N PRO A 42 6.34 -2.95 1.74
CA PRO A 42 5.20 -2.05 1.63
C PRO A 42 4.87 -1.79 0.16
N LEU A 43 3.93 -2.57 -0.40
CA LEU A 43 3.55 -2.48 -1.82
C LEU A 43 3.08 -1.07 -2.21
N THR A 44 2.60 -0.29 -1.26
CA THR A 44 2.23 1.11 -1.45
C THR A 44 3.40 2.05 -1.74
N ALA A 45 4.66 1.63 -1.54
CA ALA A 45 5.86 2.43 -1.84
C ALA A 45 6.05 2.69 -3.35
N ILE A 46 5.44 1.87 -4.21
CA ILE A 46 5.44 2.05 -5.67
C ILE A 46 4.22 2.81 -6.20
N VAL A 47 3.26 3.17 -5.32
CA VAL A 47 2.08 3.97 -5.68
C VAL A 47 2.29 5.41 -5.22
N VAL A 48 2.41 6.33 -6.17
CA VAL A 48 2.84 7.72 -5.90
C VAL A 48 1.79 8.74 -6.34
N ASN A 49 1.86 9.93 -5.76
CA ASN A 49 1.12 11.08 -6.27
C ASN A 49 1.83 11.67 -7.49
N LYS A 50 1.05 12.00 -8.54
CA LYS A 50 1.52 12.59 -9.80
C LYS A 50 2.34 13.86 -9.63
N ALA A 51 2.00 14.72 -8.66
CA ALA A 51 2.67 16.01 -8.47
C ALA A 51 3.97 15.91 -7.67
N ARG A 52 4.11 14.92 -6.78
CA ARG A 52 5.22 14.86 -5.81
C ARG A 52 6.14 13.65 -5.98
N GLY A 53 5.78 12.65 -6.79
CA GLY A 53 6.54 11.40 -6.93
C GLY A 53 6.65 10.59 -5.63
N LYS A 54 5.77 10.89 -4.66
CA LYS A 54 5.78 10.38 -3.29
C LYS A 54 4.45 9.69 -2.96
N PRO A 55 4.42 8.62 -2.14
CA PRO A 55 3.19 8.06 -1.60
C PRO A 55 2.31 9.11 -0.92
N GLY A 56 1.00 8.89 -0.93
CA GLY A 56 0.01 9.79 -0.33
C GLY A 56 0.19 9.96 1.19
N VAL A 57 -0.26 11.09 1.72
CA VAL A 57 0.00 11.60 3.09
C VAL A 57 -0.47 10.65 4.22
N ASN A 58 -1.25 9.61 3.92
CA ASN A 58 -1.80 8.67 4.91
C ASN A 58 -1.32 7.22 4.70
N ILE A 59 -0.28 7.02 3.90
CA ILE A 59 0.33 5.70 3.77
C ILE A 59 1.49 5.66 4.77
N PRO A 60 1.53 4.68 5.70
CA PRO A 60 2.64 4.52 6.63
C PRO A 60 3.89 4.11 5.84
N THR A 61 4.64 5.10 5.35
CA THR A 61 5.90 4.90 4.64
C THR A 61 6.86 5.99 5.09
N ASP A 62 8.01 5.57 5.61
CA ASP A 62 9.08 6.48 5.95
C ASP A 62 9.79 6.95 4.67
N PHE A 63 9.79 8.28 4.45
CA PHE A 63 10.43 8.87 3.27
C PHE A 63 11.94 8.69 3.27
N ALA A 64 12.57 8.50 4.44
CA ALA A 64 13.99 8.21 4.53
C ALA A 64 14.34 6.81 3.98
N THR A 65 13.37 5.88 3.98
CA THR A 65 13.58 4.49 3.56
C THR A 65 12.89 4.14 2.25
N LEU A 66 12.19 5.09 1.63
CA LEU A 66 11.34 4.85 0.46
C LEU A 66 12.06 4.14 -0.69
N ASP A 67 13.30 4.50 -1.02
CA ASP A 67 14.03 3.86 -2.12
C ASP A 67 14.44 2.42 -1.78
N ARG A 68 14.84 2.18 -0.52
CA ARG A 68 15.09 0.82 -0.02
C ARG A 68 13.81 -0.02 -0.07
N ASP A 69 12.70 0.56 0.36
CA ASP A 69 11.42 -0.12 0.44
C ASP A 69 10.88 -0.46 -0.97
N ARG A 70 11.09 0.43 -1.96
CA ARG A 70 10.82 0.14 -3.38
C ARG A 70 11.65 -1.02 -3.89
N GLU A 71 12.95 -1.05 -3.60
CA GLU A 71 13.81 -2.16 -4.00
C GLU A 71 13.38 -3.47 -3.34
N ASN A 72 12.92 -3.44 -2.09
CA ASN A 72 12.35 -4.62 -1.41
C ASN A 72 11.08 -5.11 -2.13
N VAL A 73 10.18 -4.21 -2.53
CA VAL A 73 9.00 -4.55 -3.33
C VAL A 73 9.40 -5.20 -4.66
N TYR A 74 10.41 -4.67 -5.36
CA TYR A 74 10.84 -5.23 -6.64
C TYR A 74 11.54 -6.59 -6.53
N ARG A 75 12.18 -6.88 -5.39
CA ARG A 75 12.88 -8.14 -5.11
C ARG A 75 11.96 -9.24 -4.60
N CYS A 76 10.82 -8.88 -4.03
CA CYS A 76 9.84 -9.81 -3.51
C CYS A 76 9.23 -10.63 -4.65
N ASP A 77 9.17 -11.96 -4.47
CA ASP A 77 8.45 -12.84 -5.39
C ASP A 77 6.96 -12.83 -5.08
N TRP A 78 6.25 -11.88 -5.66
CA TRP A 78 4.82 -11.72 -5.45
C TRP A 78 3.98 -12.89 -5.97
N PHE A 79 4.52 -13.73 -6.87
CA PHE A 79 3.79 -14.90 -7.38
C PHE A 79 3.81 -16.07 -6.40
N ASP A 80 4.73 -16.08 -5.44
CA ASP A 80 4.82 -17.08 -4.38
C ASP A 80 3.95 -16.72 -3.15
N ILE A 81 3.33 -15.53 -3.16
CA ILE A 81 2.48 -15.05 -2.08
C ILE A 81 1.02 -15.20 -2.51
N TYR A 82 0.25 -15.98 -1.74
CA TYR A 82 -1.19 -16.08 -1.97
C TYR A 82 -1.87 -14.74 -1.64
N PRO A 83 -2.66 -14.15 -2.56
CA PRO A 83 -3.31 -12.88 -2.29
C PRO A 83 -4.30 -12.98 -1.12
N PRO A 84 -4.33 -11.99 -0.22
CA PRO A 84 -5.28 -11.99 0.88
C PRO A 84 -6.72 -11.86 0.37
N SER A 85 -7.64 -12.50 1.09
CA SER A 85 -9.07 -12.29 0.90
C SER A 85 -9.52 -10.93 1.44
N GLU A 86 -10.68 -10.47 0.97
CA GLU A 86 -11.32 -9.24 1.48
C GLU A 86 -11.55 -9.30 2.99
N ARG A 87 -11.86 -10.50 3.52
CA ARG A 87 -12.06 -10.72 4.94
C ARG A 87 -10.77 -10.53 5.74
N GLU A 88 -9.66 -11.09 5.28
CA GLU A 88 -8.35 -10.93 5.94
C GLU A 88 -7.90 -9.47 5.94
N LEU A 89 -8.10 -8.75 4.82
CA LEU A 89 -7.81 -7.31 4.74
C LEU A 89 -8.65 -6.49 5.72
N ALA A 90 -9.92 -6.85 5.92
CA ALA A 90 -10.81 -6.18 6.87
C ALA A 90 -10.43 -6.49 8.33
N GLU A 91 -10.13 -7.75 8.64
CA GLU A 91 -9.74 -8.22 9.97
C GLU A 91 -8.45 -7.55 10.43
N VAL A 92 -7.41 -7.53 9.59
CA VAL A 92 -6.13 -6.88 9.92
C VAL A 92 -6.31 -5.38 10.13
N TYR A 93 -7.04 -4.70 9.24
CA TYR A 93 -7.26 -3.26 9.35
C TYR A 93 -8.06 -2.87 10.60
N ALA A 94 -9.05 -3.67 10.98
CA ALA A 94 -9.80 -3.48 12.23
C ALA A 94 -8.89 -3.68 13.46
N ALA A 95 -8.03 -4.70 13.45
CA ALA A 95 -7.09 -4.98 14.53
C ALA A 95 -6.07 -3.85 14.71
N THR A 96 -5.50 -3.31 13.62
CA THR A 96 -4.53 -2.20 13.69
C THR A 96 -5.18 -0.91 14.17
N LYS A 97 -6.41 -0.60 13.73
CA LYS A 97 -7.21 0.53 14.25
C LYS A 97 -7.52 0.40 15.74
N ALA A 98 -7.90 -0.79 16.20
CA ALA A 98 -8.16 -1.05 17.61
C ALA A 98 -6.90 -0.87 18.46
N ALA A 99 -5.75 -1.36 17.99
CA ALA A 99 -4.45 -1.16 18.64
C ALA A 99 -4.05 0.33 18.70
N ALA A 100 -4.27 1.08 17.62
CA ALA A 100 -4.01 2.53 17.59
C ALA A 100 -4.90 3.30 18.57
N LYS A 101 -6.17 2.90 18.73
CA LYS A 101 -7.09 3.52 19.68
C LYS A 101 -6.69 3.27 21.15
N LYS A 102 -6.11 2.12 21.46
CA LYS A 102 -5.57 1.80 22.79
C LYS A 102 -4.29 2.58 23.15
N LYS A 103 -3.57 3.09 22.15
CA LYS A 103 -2.32 3.86 22.31
C LYS A 103 -2.53 5.38 22.44
N LYS A 104 -3.77 5.86 22.35
CA LYS A 104 -4.09 7.28 22.48
C LYS A 104 -4.40 7.58 23.96
N PRO A 105 -3.64 8.49 24.62
CA PRO A 105 -3.81 8.80 26.04
C PRO A 105 -5.18 9.45 26.32
#